data_AF-A0A060PKK0-F1
#
_entry.id   AF-A0A060PKK0-F1
#
_cell.length_a   1.000
_cell.length_b   1.000
_cell.length_c   1.000
_cell.angle_alpha   90.00
_cell.angle_beta   90.00
_cell.angle_gamma   90.00
#
_symmetry.space_group_name_H-M   'P 1'
#
loop_
_entity.id
_entity.type
_entity.pdbx_description
1 polymer ?
#
loop_
_entity_poly.entity_id
_entity_poly.type
_entity_poly.pdbx_seq_one_letter_code
_entity_poly.pdbx_strand_id
1 'polypeptide(L)'
;IGNGMYGAAQTGSWTVKAGLAQMLKGGVIMDVTDAEQARIAEDAGACAVMALERVPSDIRRDGGVARMSDPSKIDEIMKTVSIPVMAKCRIGHFVEAQVLEALGIDYIDESEVLTPADEEHHVNKHDFKVPFVTHAMV
;
A
#
# COMPACT_ATOMS: atom_id res chain seq x y z
N ILE A 1 2.81 10.41 -39.79
CA ILE A 1 3.80 10.84 -38.78
C ILE A 1 3.20 12.03 -38.02
N GLY A 2 2.25 11.82 -37.11
CA GLY A 2 2.45 11.18 -35.80
C GLY A 2 2.73 12.29 -34.79
N ASN A 3 1.69 12.87 -34.18
CA ASN A 3 1.87 13.76 -33.03
C ASN A 3 0.96 13.29 -31.89
N GLY A 4 1.61 12.94 -30.80
CA GLY A 4 1.10 12.08 -29.73
C GLY A 4 -0.04 12.68 -28.94
N MET A 5 -1.15 11.95 -28.90
CA MET A 5 -2.14 12.04 -27.83
C MET A 5 -1.57 11.26 -26.63
N TYR A 6 -0.78 11.92 -25.78
CA TYR A 6 -0.57 11.43 -24.42
C TYR A 6 -1.87 11.69 -23.66
N GLY A 7 -2.70 10.65 -23.53
CA GLY A 7 -3.90 10.72 -22.72
C GLY A 7 -3.53 11.08 -21.30
N ALA A 8 -4.06 12.20 -20.79
CA ALA A 8 -3.98 12.53 -19.37
C ALA A 8 -4.49 11.32 -18.58
N ALA A 9 -3.64 10.73 -17.76
CA ALA A 9 -4.04 9.66 -16.86
C ALA A 9 -5.17 10.21 -15.97
N GLN A 10 -6.38 9.64 -16.10
CA GLN A 10 -7.51 10.05 -15.27
C GLN A 10 -7.22 9.64 -13.82
N THR A 11 -6.70 10.54 -13.01
CA THR A 11 -6.48 10.29 -11.58
C THR A 11 -7.83 10.29 -10.86
N GLY A 12 -8.00 9.38 -9.88
CA GLY A 12 -9.22 9.33 -9.07
C GLY A 12 -9.41 10.66 -8.34
N SER A 13 -10.61 11.25 -8.41
CA SER A 13 -10.88 12.52 -7.73
C SER A 13 -10.63 12.40 -6.23
N TRP A 14 -10.16 13.48 -5.59
CA TRP A 14 -9.91 13.53 -4.15
C TRP A 14 -11.11 13.01 -3.33
N THR A 15 -12.32 13.39 -3.73
CA THR A 15 -13.57 12.96 -3.10
C THR A 15 -13.74 11.44 -3.08
N VAL A 16 -13.37 10.75 -4.17
CA VAL A 16 -13.45 9.29 -4.25
C VAL A 16 -12.42 8.65 -3.31
N LYS A 17 -11.17 9.13 -3.35
CA LYS A 17 -10.09 8.63 -2.48
C LYS A 17 -10.44 8.80 -1.00
N ALA A 18 -10.97 9.98 -0.63
CA ALA A 18 -11.41 10.25 0.73
C ALA A 18 -12.59 9.32 1.12
N GLY A 19 -13.56 9.13 0.22
CA GLY A 19 -14.71 8.24 0.44
C GLY A 19 -14.30 6.79 0.71
N LEU A 20 -13.34 6.25 -0.05
CA LEU A 20 -12.77 4.92 0.18
C LEU A 20 -12.21 4.82 1.61
N ALA A 21 -11.37 5.77 2.02
CA ALA A 21 -10.81 5.77 3.37
C ALA A 21 -11.88 5.89 4.49
N GLN A 22 -13.01 6.57 4.23
CA GLN A 22 -14.13 6.63 5.19
C GLN A 22 -14.77 5.28 5.45
N MET A 23 -14.75 4.35 4.48
CA MET A 23 -15.35 3.02 4.62
C MET A 23 -14.62 2.15 5.66
N LEU A 24 -13.35 2.46 5.96
CA LEU A 24 -12.55 1.74 6.94
C LEU A 24 -12.76 2.23 8.39
N LYS A 25 -13.54 3.29 8.59
CA LYS A 25 -13.77 3.87 9.93
C LYS A 25 -14.43 2.88 10.87
N GLY A 26 -13.87 2.77 12.08
CA GLY A 26 -14.39 1.90 13.13
C GLY A 26 -13.97 0.43 13.00
N GLY A 27 -13.21 0.08 11.96
CA GLY A 27 -12.61 -1.24 11.81
C GLY A 27 -11.15 -1.30 12.26
N VAL A 28 -10.57 -2.50 12.17
CA VAL A 28 -9.16 -2.77 12.44
C VAL A 28 -8.47 -3.23 11.16
N ILE A 29 -7.31 -2.65 10.85
CA ILE A 29 -6.43 -3.08 9.78
C ILE A 29 -5.34 -3.95 10.40
N MET A 30 -5.17 -5.18 9.90
CA MET A 30 -4.20 -6.13 10.47
C MET A 30 -2.99 -6.32 9.54
N ASP A 31 -1.79 -6.18 10.11
CA ASP A 31 -0.53 -6.52 9.47
C ASP A 31 -0.43 -8.04 9.27
N VAL A 32 -0.14 -8.50 8.05
CA VAL A 32 -0.06 -9.93 7.69
C VAL A 32 1.14 -10.22 6.80
N THR A 33 1.80 -11.36 7.01
CA THR A 33 2.99 -11.74 6.24
C THR A 33 2.79 -12.88 5.27
N ASP A 34 1.62 -13.52 5.25
CA ASP A 34 1.28 -14.64 4.36
C ASP A 34 -0.25 -14.77 4.20
N ALA A 35 -0.66 -15.66 3.29
CA ALA A 35 -2.07 -15.91 2.99
C ALA A 35 -2.84 -16.51 4.17
N GLU A 36 -2.19 -17.31 5.02
CA GLU A 36 -2.84 -17.92 6.19
C GLU A 36 -3.22 -16.85 7.21
N GLN A 37 -2.30 -15.94 7.53
CA GLN A 37 -2.55 -14.80 8.40
C GLN A 37 -3.63 -13.88 7.81
N ALA A 38 -3.61 -13.64 6.50
CA ALA A 38 -4.63 -12.83 5.84
C ALA A 38 -6.04 -13.40 6.05
N ARG A 39 -6.21 -14.71 5.85
CA ARG A 39 -7.48 -15.40 6.10
C ARG A 39 -7.91 -15.33 7.56
N ILE A 40 -6.98 -15.54 8.51
CA ILE A 40 -7.25 -15.43 9.94
C ILE A 40 -7.70 -14.00 10.30
N ALA A 41 -7.07 -12.98 9.73
CA ALA A 41 -7.44 -11.59 9.95
C ALA A 41 -8.85 -11.28 9.45
N GLU A 42 -9.20 -11.76 8.25
CA GLU A 42 -10.55 -11.63 7.70
C GLU A 42 -11.59 -12.34 8.58
N ASP A 43 -11.33 -13.59 8.97
CA ASP A 43 -12.21 -14.37 9.86
C ASP A 43 -12.38 -13.71 11.25
N ALA A 44 -11.36 -12.99 11.72
CA ALA A 44 -11.39 -12.23 12.96
C ALA A 44 -12.14 -10.88 12.85
N GLY A 45 -12.61 -10.51 11.66
CA GLY A 45 -13.36 -9.28 11.41
C GLY A 45 -12.51 -8.05 11.13
N ALA A 46 -11.28 -8.22 10.62
CA ALA A 46 -10.50 -7.11 10.09
C ALA A 46 -11.26 -6.41 8.95
N CYS A 47 -11.21 -5.08 8.90
CA CYS A 47 -11.82 -4.32 7.81
C CYS A 47 -10.92 -4.24 6.57
N ALA A 48 -9.62 -4.47 6.74
CA ALA A 48 -8.60 -4.57 5.70
C ALA A 48 -7.37 -5.28 6.26
N VAL A 49 -6.46 -5.73 5.38
CA VAL A 49 -5.16 -6.26 5.76
C VAL A 49 -4.02 -5.45 5.14
N MET A 50 -2.89 -5.40 5.82
CA MET A 50 -1.66 -4.77 5.36
C MET A 50 -0.62 -5.84 5.07
N ALA A 51 -0.28 -6.03 3.79
CA ALA A 51 0.69 -7.02 3.34
C ALA A 51 2.12 -6.48 3.49
N LEU A 52 2.94 -7.16 4.29
CA LEU A 52 4.35 -6.83 4.50
C LEU A 52 5.22 -8.08 4.57
N GLU A 53 6.49 -7.97 4.17
CA GLU A 53 7.41 -9.12 4.18
C GLU A 53 7.71 -9.61 5.61
N ARG A 54 7.80 -8.66 6.55
CA ARG A 54 8.09 -8.87 7.98
C ARG A 54 7.29 -7.87 8.80
N VAL A 55 6.78 -8.27 9.96
CA VAL A 55 6.06 -7.37 10.86
C VAL A 55 7.00 -6.29 11.45
N PRO A 56 6.50 -5.12 11.87
CA PRO A 56 7.34 -4.00 12.31
C PRO A 56 8.26 -4.35 13.49
N SER A 57 7.83 -5.25 14.38
CA SER A 57 8.65 -5.74 15.49
C SER A 57 9.88 -6.50 15.01
N ASP A 58 9.74 -7.32 13.96
CA ASP A 58 10.84 -8.10 13.40
C ASP A 58 11.79 -7.19 12.59
N ILE A 59 11.24 -6.24 11.82
CA ILE A 59 12.05 -5.23 11.12
C ILE A 59 12.97 -4.50 12.10
N ARG A 60 12.44 -4.06 13.25
CA ARG A 60 13.22 -3.35 14.28
C ARG A 60 14.24 -4.24 14.98
N ARG A 61 13.94 -5.53 15.17
CA ARG A 61 14.84 -6.49 15.83
C ARG A 61 16.01 -6.89 14.92
N ASP A 62 15.70 -7.25 13.68
CA ASP A 62 16.66 -7.87 12.76
C ASP A 62 17.53 -6.81 12.05
N GLY A 63 17.05 -5.57 11.98
CA GLY A 63 17.71 -4.49 11.27
C GLY A 63 17.81 -4.74 9.77
N GLY A 64 18.78 -4.07 9.14
CA GLY A 64 18.99 -4.13 7.70
C GLY A 64 17.99 -3.28 6.90
N VAL A 65 17.93 -3.53 5.59
CA VAL A 65 17.08 -2.76 4.68
C VAL A 65 15.71 -3.42 4.55
N ALA A 66 14.65 -2.70 4.94
CA ALA A 66 13.27 -3.11 4.74
C ALA A 66 12.69 -2.42 3.50
N ARG A 67 12.04 -3.20 2.62
CA ARG A 67 11.52 -2.76 1.32
C ARG A 67 10.05 -3.15 1.16
N MET A 68 9.46 -2.80 0.02
CA MET A 68 8.17 -3.33 -0.42
C MET A 68 8.22 -4.86 -0.48
N SER A 69 7.12 -5.51 -0.07
CA SER A 69 6.96 -6.96 -0.17
C SER A 69 7.08 -7.46 -1.61
N ASP A 70 7.50 -8.72 -1.78
CA ASP A 70 7.50 -9.36 -3.08
C ASP A 70 6.08 -9.31 -3.71
N PRO A 71 5.93 -8.83 -4.95
CA PRO A 71 4.65 -8.79 -5.66
C PRO A 71 3.87 -10.11 -5.63
N SER A 72 4.57 -11.25 -5.71
CA SER A 72 3.96 -12.58 -5.71
C SER A 72 3.28 -12.89 -4.37
N LYS A 73 3.86 -12.44 -3.26
CA LYS A 73 3.27 -12.60 -1.92
C LYS A 73 2.04 -11.69 -1.76
N ILE A 74 2.10 -10.48 -2.28
CA ILE A 74 0.94 -9.55 -2.27
C ILE A 74 -0.21 -10.16 -3.08
N ASP A 75 0.07 -10.63 -4.29
CA ASP A 75 -0.90 -11.27 -5.18
C ASP A 75 -1.52 -12.54 -4.54
N GLU A 76 -0.73 -13.33 -3.81
CA GLU A 76 -1.23 -14.47 -3.04
C GLU A 76 -2.24 -14.03 -1.95
N ILE A 77 -1.92 -12.99 -1.18
CA ILE A 77 -2.79 -12.44 -0.14
C ILE A 77 -4.09 -11.89 -0.76
N MET A 78 -3.97 -11.10 -1.83
CA MET A 78 -5.11 -10.54 -2.56
C MET A 78 -6.08 -11.60 -3.09
N LYS A 79 -5.55 -12.75 -3.54
CA LYS A 79 -6.39 -13.87 -4.01
C LYS A 79 -7.04 -14.66 -2.88
N THR A 80 -6.58 -14.50 -1.65
CA THR A 80 -7.00 -15.29 -0.50
C THR A 80 -8.17 -14.65 0.26
N VAL A 81 -8.20 -13.32 0.36
CA VAL A 81 -9.21 -12.58 1.13
C VAL A 81 -10.12 -11.74 0.24
N SER A 82 -11.31 -11.41 0.76
CA SER A 82 -12.28 -10.55 0.08
C SER A 82 -12.29 -9.10 0.59
N ILE A 83 -11.69 -8.86 1.76
CA ILE A 83 -11.49 -7.52 2.31
C ILE A 83 -10.34 -6.77 1.60
N PRO A 84 -10.34 -5.43 1.63
CA PRO A 84 -9.29 -4.63 1.02
C PRO A 84 -7.89 -5.01 1.48
N VAL A 85 -6.95 -5.02 0.53
CA VAL A 85 -5.54 -5.27 0.79
C VAL A 85 -4.75 -3.97 0.60
N MET A 86 -3.90 -3.67 1.57
CA MET A 86 -2.95 -2.57 1.55
C MET A 86 -1.52 -3.12 1.49
N ALA A 87 -0.56 -2.34 0.99
CA ALA A 87 0.85 -2.67 1.16
C ALA A 87 1.72 -1.43 1.32
N LYS A 88 2.91 -1.65 1.87
CA LYS A 88 3.88 -0.59 2.16
C LYS A 88 4.83 -0.35 0.98
N CYS A 89 5.12 0.92 0.70
CA CYS A 89 6.28 1.34 -0.08
C CYS A 89 7.21 2.20 0.77
N ARG A 90 8.49 2.28 0.39
CA ARG A 90 9.46 3.13 1.06
C ARG A 90 9.17 4.62 0.81
N ILE A 91 9.53 5.47 1.77
CA ILE A 91 9.45 6.93 1.62
C ILE A 91 10.22 7.37 0.38
N GLY A 92 9.56 8.16 -0.47
CA GLY A 92 10.10 8.70 -1.71
C GLY A 92 10.20 7.71 -2.88
N HIS A 93 9.91 6.43 -2.67
CA HIS A 93 10.10 5.41 -3.70
C HIS A 93 8.90 5.26 -4.64
N PHE A 94 8.66 6.26 -5.49
CA PHE A 94 7.50 6.30 -6.39
C PHE A 94 7.38 5.09 -7.34
N VAL A 95 8.50 4.44 -7.70
CA VAL A 95 8.48 3.23 -8.53
C VAL A 95 7.89 2.02 -7.79
N GLU A 96 8.07 1.93 -6.46
CA GLU A 96 7.44 0.86 -5.67
C GLU A 96 5.93 1.11 -5.62
N ALA A 97 5.52 2.37 -5.42
CA ALA A 97 4.12 2.76 -5.49
C ALA A 97 3.48 2.48 -6.87
N GLN A 98 4.22 2.69 -7.97
CA GLN A 98 3.74 2.34 -9.32
C GLN A 98 3.54 0.84 -9.49
N VAL A 99 4.43 0.02 -8.94
CA VAL A 99 4.28 -1.44 -8.94
C VAL A 99 3.03 -1.84 -8.13
N LEU A 100 2.84 -1.28 -6.94
CA LEU A 100 1.66 -1.57 -6.11
C LEU A 100 0.35 -1.16 -6.78
N GLU A 101 0.31 0.02 -7.41
CA GLU A 101 -0.86 0.46 -8.19
C GLU A 101 -1.13 -0.48 -9.37
N ALA A 102 -0.09 -0.93 -10.07
CA ALA A 102 -0.23 -1.86 -11.20
C ALA A 102 -0.70 -3.26 -10.77
N LEU A 103 -0.37 -3.69 -9.55
CA LEU A 103 -0.89 -4.93 -8.95
C LEU A 103 -2.38 -4.83 -8.59
N GLY A 104 -2.93 -3.62 -8.51
CA GLY A 104 -4.33 -3.38 -8.19
C GLY A 104 -4.62 -3.39 -6.69
N ILE A 105 -3.67 -2.92 -5.88
CA ILE A 105 -3.88 -2.79 -4.44
C ILE A 105 -4.90 -1.70 -4.10
N ASP A 106 -5.63 -1.86 -3.00
CA ASP A 106 -6.68 -0.91 -2.62
C ASP A 106 -6.12 0.37 -2.02
N TYR A 107 -5.00 0.28 -1.29
CA TYR A 107 -4.30 1.42 -0.69
C TYR A 107 -2.79 1.19 -0.65
N ILE A 108 -2.04 2.29 -0.75
CA ILE A 108 -0.58 2.30 -0.58
C ILE A 108 -0.24 3.02 0.72
N ASP A 109 0.61 2.42 1.54
CA ASP A 109 1.16 3.04 2.74
C ASP A 109 2.62 3.45 2.50
N GLU A 110 2.87 4.74 2.33
CA GLU A 110 4.23 5.27 2.26
C GLU A 110 4.79 5.37 3.68
N SER A 111 5.54 4.34 4.08
CA SER A 111 5.76 4.06 5.50
C SER A 111 7.19 4.32 5.96
N GLU A 112 7.32 5.09 7.04
CA GLU A 112 8.55 5.35 7.78
C GLU A 112 9.09 4.13 8.54
N VAL A 113 8.28 3.06 8.60
CA VAL A 113 8.71 1.76 9.15
C VAL A 113 9.70 1.07 8.21
N LEU A 114 9.62 1.35 6.90
CA LEU A 114 10.58 0.84 5.92
C LEU A 114 11.80 1.76 5.83
N THR A 115 12.91 1.25 5.29
CA THR A 115 14.11 2.07 5.08
C THR A 115 13.80 3.14 4.02
N PRO A 116 13.96 4.45 4.30
CA PRO A 116 13.70 5.50 3.31
C PRO A 116 14.51 5.28 2.03
N ALA A 117 13.91 5.56 0.87
CA ALA A 117 14.63 5.56 -0.40
C ALA A 117 15.10 6.96 -0.80
N ASP A 118 14.37 7.98 -0.36
CA ASP A 118 14.71 9.40 -0.43
C ASP A 118 14.50 9.99 0.97
N GLU A 119 15.50 10.72 1.48
CA GLU A 119 15.45 11.35 2.81
C GLU A 119 14.83 12.76 2.76
N GLU A 120 14.72 13.36 1.58
CA GLU A 120 14.27 14.74 1.38
C GLU A 120 12.84 14.82 0.83
N HIS A 121 12.41 13.82 0.05
CA HIS A 121 11.14 13.89 -0.67
C HIS A 121 10.24 12.68 -0.43
N HIS A 122 8.94 12.96 -0.29
CA HIS A 122 7.88 11.97 -0.35
C HIS A 122 7.40 11.75 -1.79
N VAL A 123 6.72 10.64 -2.04
CA VAL A 123 6.04 10.37 -3.30
C VAL A 123 4.97 11.44 -3.56
N ASN A 124 4.88 11.94 -4.81
CA ASN A 124 3.76 12.79 -5.23
C ASN A 124 2.48 11.94 -5.38
N LYS A 125 1.69 11.85 -4.30
CA LYS A 125 0.48 11.01 -4.19
C LYS A 125 -0.66 11.42 -5.14
N HIS A 126 -0.60 12.64 -5.70
CA HIS A 126 -1.60 13.13 -6.63
C HIS A 126 -1.53 12.46 -8.01
N ASP A 127 -0.37 11.90 -8.37
CA ASP A 127 -0.14 11.27 -9.67
C ASP A 127 -0.76 9.86 -9.75
N PHE A 128 -1.21 9.31 -8.63
CA PHE A 128 -1.77 7.96 -8.51
C PHE A 128 -3.30 7.99 -8.47
N LYS A 129 -3.94 6.91 -8.88
CA LYS A 129 -5.39 6.66 -8.70
C LYS A 129 -5.66 6.04 -7.33
N VAL A 130 -4.77 5.18 -6.86
CA VAL A 130 -4.88 4.50 -5.57
C VAL A 130 -4.72 5.51 -4.42
N PRO A 131 -5.56 5.45 -3.37
CA PRO A 131 -5.42 6.26 -2.18
C PRO A 131 -4.14 5.90 -1.39
N PHE A 132 -3.51 6.91 -0.80
CA PHE A 132 -2.37 6.74 0.08
C PHE A 132 -2.76 6.91 1.55
N VAL A 133 -2.16 6.09 2.39
CA VAL A 133 -2.13 6.22 3.85
C VAL A 133 -0.72 6.65 4.23
N THR A 134 -0.60 7.61 5.15
CA THR A 134 0.69 8.03 5.72
C THR A 134 0.47 8.49 7.16
N HIS A 135 1.39 8.19 8.07
CA HIS A 135 1.48 8.92 9.34
C HIS A 135 1.91 10.36 9.02
N ALA A 136 1.28 11.37 9.64
CA ALA A 136 1.43 12.80 9.29
C ALA A 136 2.87 13.18 8.86
N MET A 137 3.09 13.77 7.68
CA MET A 137 2.81 15.17 7.36
C MET A 137 2.38 15.37 5.89
N VAL A 138 1.56 16.40 5.69
CA VAL A 138 1.13 17.00 4.40
C VAL A 138 2.18 17.98 3.94
#